data_AF-A0A924YKU8-F1
#
_entry.id   AF-A0A924YKU8-F1
#
_cell.length_a   1.000
_cell.length_b   1.000
_cell.length_c   1.000
_cell.angle_alpha   90.00
_cell.angle_beta   90.00
_cell.angle_gamma   90.00
#
_symmetry.space_group_name_H-M   'P 1'
#
loop_
_entity.id
_entity.type
_entity.pdbx_description
1 polymer ?
#
loop_
_entity_poly.entity_id
_entity_poly.type
_entity_poly.pdbx_seq_one_letter_code
_entity_poly.pdbx_strand_id
1 'polypeptide(L)'
;MLRATRILLPIFVALNLFVTSLCSYAAPPDEDDEEFRPGLVAEYRVGERAVTRIDPDVAFAWDEAAPDSRLSAERFEATWRGLVLIRLEAKHRLHAFVQGEVTVELDGRRVLHGSAKQPQWISGDEFIPGFAERPLVVTFRKTEPAAQLKLFWSSDSFGLEPLPPELLLHDKPPALGEGLPTPPLDLIELGRKQFEAFRCGRCHQRDGEEPPPPGPSLKHFAASGFVDDVVLRHLSPFAETGRVYPTFGSHDPDYDALELFLHQQSQPVELDKPKSVKEADLEAERRKGEVLLRATGCLACHRIGELGGTSPSPFAGPDLSNVGERRTLPWLVTWLAKPERLNADHRMPVFNLSDAERNQLALALWNLTSEPDAKDSLRLTAEGLAKNWKDSNDFRSNKKDQV
;
A
#
# COMPACT_ATOMS: atom_id res chain seq x y z
N MET A 1 -21.71 -90.73 11.87
CA MET A 1 -23.00 -90.50 12.55
C MET A 1 -22.81 -89.45 13.63
N LEU A 2 -23.09 -88.19 13.34
CA LEU A 2 -23.94 -87.25 14.09
C LEU A 2 -23.74 -85.86 13.47
N ARG A 3 -24.87 -85.15 13.38
CA ARG A 3 -25.18 -84.05 12.46
C ARG A 3 -24.42 -82.75 12.76
N ALA A 4 -23.98 -82.11 11.68
CA ALA A 4 -23.61 -80.70 11.63
C ALA A 4 -24.87 -79.82 11.78
N THR A 5 -24.82 -78.86 12.71
CA THR A 5 -25.86 -77.84 12.88
C THR A 5 -25.21 -76.47 12.70
N ARG A 6 -25.80 -75.69 11.78
CA ARG A 6 -25.41 -74.35 11.33
C ARG A 6 -25.29 -73.36 12.50
N ILE A 7 -24.18 -72.62 12.55
CA ILE A 7 -24.05 -71.38 13.33
C ILE A 7 -24.19 -70.23 12.33
N LEU A 8 -25.23 -69.42 12.50
CA LEU A 8 -25.44 -68.14 11.82
C LEU A 8 -24.46 -67.10 12.39
N LEU A 9 -23.65 -66.52 11.52
CA LEU A 9 -22.77 -65.38 11.80
C LEU A 9 -23.61 -64.08 11.63
N PRO A 10 -23.69 -63.16 12.60
CA PRO A 10 -24.28 -61.87 12.35
C PRO A 10 -23.29 -61.00 11.56
N ILE A 11 -23.71 -60.59 10.37
CA ILE A 11 -23.04 -59.61 9.52
C ILE A 11 -23.16 -58.26 10.22
N PHE A 12 -22.06 -57.75 10.80
CA PHE A 12 -21.94 -56.35 11.18
C PHE A 12 -21.78 -55.52 9.89
N VAL A 13 -22.85 -54.85 9.47
CA VAL A 13 -22.80 -53.80 8.45
C VAL A 13 -22.15 -52.58 9.11
N ALA A 14 -20.85 -52.39 8.86
CA ALA A 14 -20.16 -51.15 9.20
C ALA A 14 -20.62 -50.06 8.22
N LEU A 15 -21.54 -49.21 8.69
CA LEU A 15 -21.96 -47.99 8.00
C LEU A 15 -20.78 -47.00 8.03
N ASN A 16 -19.98 -46.98 6.96
CA ASN A 16 -18.96 -45.95 6.74
C ASN A 16 -19.66 -44.61 6.46
N LEU A 17 -19.82 -43.80 7.49
CA LEU A 17 -20.14 -42.38 7.36
C LEU A 17 -18.92 -41.67 6.76
N PHE A 18 -18.94 -41.47 5.44
CA PHE A 18 -18.09 -40.47 4.78
C PHE A 18 -18.53 -39.10 5.27
N VAL A 19 -17.84 -38.57 6.29
CA VAL A 19 -17.91 -37.15 6.63
C VAL A 19 -17.10 -36.42 5.57
N THR A 20 -17.77 -35.95 4.51
CA THR A 20 -17.20 -34.91 3.67
C THR A 20 -17.01 -33.68 4.55
N SER A 21 -15.78 -33.45 4.96
CA SER A 21 -15.37 -32.21 5.60
C SER A 21 -15.51 -31.10 4.55
N LEU A 22 -16.68 -30.50 4.50
CA LEU A 22 -16.88 -29.20 3.88
C LEU A 22 -16.06 -28.23 4.72
N CYS A 23 -14.80 -28.00 4.31
CA CYS A 23 -14.11 -26.78 4.68
C CYS A 23 -14.99 -25.63 4.20
N SER A 24 -15.79 -25.07 5.10
CA SER A 24 -16.34 -23.74 4.91
C SER A 24 -15.15 -22.81 4.77
N TYR A 25 -14.82 -22.48 3.53
CA TYR A 25 -14.12 -21.24 3.24
C TYR A 25 -15.07 -20.18 3.78
N ALA A 26 -14.78 -19.64 4.97
CA ALA A 26 -15.50 -18.49 5.46
C ALA A 26 -15.34 -17.43 4.37
N ALA A 27 -16.43 -17.07 3.71
CA ALA A 27 -16.43 -15.88 2.90
C ALA A 27 -15.89 -14.74 3.78
N PRO A 28 -15.03 -13.85 3.26
CA PRO A 28 -14.72 -12.64 3.99
C PRO A 28 -16.03 -11.98 4.44
N PRO A 29 -16.07 -11.35 5.62
CA PRO A 29 -17.28 -10.68 6.11
C PRO A 29 -17.86 -9.83 4.99
N ASP A 30 -19.18 -9.90 4.79
CA ASP A 30 -19.87 -9.16 3.75
C ASP A 30 -19.53 -7.66 3.90
N GLU A 31 -18.63 -7.12 3.06
CA GLU A 31 -18.28 -5.69 2.98
C GLU A 31 -19.50 -4.83 2.57
N ASP A 32 -20.66 -5.45 2.43
CA ASP A 32 -21.91 -4.85 2.03
C ASP A 32 -22.71 -4.22 3.18
N ASP A 33 -22.41 -4.56 4.43
CA ASP A 33 -23.12 -4.08 5.64
C ASP A 33 -22.56 -2.77 6.25
N GLU A 34 -21.42 -2.25 5.75
CA GLU A 34 -20.88 -0.97 6.23
C GLU A 34 -21.61 0.23 5.62
N GLU A 35 -22.36 0.97 6.45
CA GLU A 35 -23.09 2.20 6.08
C GLU A 35 -22.15 3.33 5.61
N PHE A 36 -20.92 3.35 6.12
CA PHE A 36 -19.93 4.37 5.84
C PHE A 36 -18.67 3.80 5.19
N ARG A 37 -18.06 4.57 4.30
CA ARG A 37 -16.79 4.27 3.64
C ARG A 37 -15.69 5.22 4.13
N PRO A 38 -14.41 4.81 4.20
CA PRO A 38 -13.31 5.69 4.59
C PRO A 38 -13.10 6.89 3.65
N GLY A 39 -12.65 8.02 4.21
CA GLY A 39 -12.32 9.26 3.51
C GLY A 39 -13.50 10.24 3.39
N LEU A 40 -13.22 11.42 2.84
CA LEU A 40 -14.17 12.51 2.62
C LEU A 40 -14.44 12.72 1.13
N VAL A 41 -15.67 13.11 0.80
CA VAL A 41 -16.04 13.55 -0.55
C VAL A 41 -15.47 14.96 -0.74
N ALA A 42 -14.47 15.08 -1.61
CA ALA A 42 -13.81 16.34 -1.94
C ALA A 42 -14.28 16.86 -3.29
N GLU A 43 -14.70 18.12 -3.34
CA GLU A 43 -14.96 18.87 -4.57
C GLU A 43 -13.92 19.98 -4.72
N TYR A 44 -13.19 19.96 -5.83
CA TYR A 44 -12.23 20.98 -6.21
C TYR A 44 -12.74 21.78 -7.40
N ARG A 45 -12.61 23.10 -7.35
CA ARG A 45 -13.10 24.02 -8.39
C ARG A 45 -12.04 25.03 -8.79
N VAL A 46 -11.85 25.20 -10.10
CA VAL A 46 -11.03 26.25 -10.72
C VAL A 46 -11.84 26.90 -11.84
N GLY A 47 -12.25 28.15 -11.63
CA GLY A 47 -13.20 28.82 -12.52
C GLY A 47 -14.51 28.04 -12.64
N GLU A 48 -14.91 27.71 -13.88
CA GLU A 48 -16.12 26.91 -14.16
C GLU A 48 -15.87 25.39 -14.11
N ARG A 49 -14.61 24.95 -14.05
CA ARG A 49 -14.28 23.52 -14.00
C ARG A 49 -14.30 23.02 -12.57
N ALA A 50 -14.95 21.88 -12.34
CA ALA A 50 -14.94 21.20 -11.05
C ALA A 50 -14.64 19.71 -11.22
N VAL A 51 -13.99 19.13 -10.22
CA VAL A 51 -13.78 17.68 -10.12
C VAL A 51 -14.11 17.22 -8.71
N THR A 52 -14.68 16.03 -8.61
CA THR A 52 -14.97 15.38 -7.34
C THR A 52 -14.12 14.12 -7.21
N ARG A 53 -13.63 13.83 -5.99
CA ARG A 53 -12.90 12.60 -5.64
C ARG A 53 -13.06 12.27 -4.16
N ILE A 54 -12.59 11.10 -3.75
CA ILE A 54 -12.49 10.72 -2.34
C ILE A 54 -11.07 10.99 -1.86
N ASP A 55 -10.93 11.87 -0.87
CA ASP A 55 -9.66 12.14 -0.19
C ASP A 55 -9.63 11.42 1.16
N PRO A 56 -8.60 10.60 1.46
CA PRO A 56 -8.53 9.86 2.73
C PRO A 56 -8.30 10.78 3.93
N ASP A 57 -7.71 11.96 3.72
CA ASP A 57 -7.43 12.95 4.74
C ASP A 57 -7.50 14.39 4.21
N VAL A 58 -7.23 15.35 5.10
CA VAL A 58 -7.05 16.77 4.75
C VAL A 58 -5.64 17.20 5.13
N ALA A 59 -4.64 16.63 4.45
CA ALA A 59 -3.22 16.88 4.70
C ALA A 59 -2.44 17.13 3.39
N PHE A 60 -2.70 18.27 2.74
CA PHE A 60 -2.15 18.63 1.44
C PHE A 60 -1.06 19.69 1.50
N ALA A 61 0.01 19.48 0.73
CA ALA A 61 1.03 20.47 0.42
C ALA A 61 1.12 20.58 -1.11
N TRP A 62 0.32 21.47 -1.70
CA TRP A 62 0.28 21.65 -3.15
C TRP A 62 1.44 22.48 -3.65
N ASP A 63 2.03 23.33 -2.78
CA ASP A 63 2.93 24.39 -3.20
C ASP A 63 2.26 25.18 -4.34
N GLU A 64 2.94 25.34 -5.48
CA GLU A 64 2.38 26.04 -6.65
C GLU A 64 1.53 25.14 -7.57
N ALA A 65 1.45 23.82 -7.31
CA ALA A 65 0.77 22.86 -8.18
C ALA A 65 -0.77 22.97 -8.15
N ALA A 66 -1.40 22.29 -9.11
CA ALA A 66 -2.84 22.09 -9.17
C ALA A 66 -3.30 21.08 -8.10
N PRO A 67 -4.55 21.17 -7.61
CA PRO A 67 -5.08 20.20 -6.64
C PRO A 67 -5.35 18.80 -7.24
N ASP A 68 -5.48 18.73 -8.56
CA ASP A 68 -5.77 17.54 -9.34
C ASP A 68 -5.28 17.75 -10.79
N SER A 69 -4.76 16.71 -11.44
CA SER A 69 -4.21 16.79 -12.82
C SER A 69 -5.24 17.18 -13.88
N ARG A 70 -6.54 17.11 -13.57
CA ARG A 70 -7.65 17.50 -14.46
C ARG A 70 -7.99 19.01 -14.39
N LEU A 71 -7.34 19.74 -13.48
CA LEU A 71 -7.54 21.16 -13.22
C LEU A 71 -6.23 21.92 -13.47
N SER A 72 -6.32 23.23 -13.71
CA SER A 72 -5.13 24.09 -13.81
C SER A 72 -4.61 24.46 -12.41
N ALA A 73 -3.35 24.92 -12.35
CA ALA A 73 -2.68 25.30 -11.10
C ALA A 73 -3.08 26.69 -10.55
N GLU A 74 -4.09 27.31 -11.16
CA GLU A 74 -4.62 28.62 -10.78
C GLU A 74 -5.27 28.59 -9.37
N ARG A 75 -5.83 29.73 -8.97
CA ARG A 75 -6.57 29.82 -7.70
C ARG A 75 -7.74 28.84 -7.73
N PHE A 76 -7.79 27.97 -6.73
CA PHE A 76 -8.82 26.96 -6.58
C PHE A 76 -9.53 27.06 -5.24
N GLU A 77 -10.73 26.50 -5.20
CA GLU A 77 -11.48 26.22 -3.99
C GLU A 77 -11.62 24.72 -3.82
N ALA A 78 -11.57 24.25 -2.58
CA ALA A 78 -11.76 22.85 -2.23
C ALA A 78 -12.76 22.73 -1.09
N THR A 79 -13.72 21.82 -1.21
CA THR A 79 -14.70 21.53 -0.16
C THR A 79 -14.72 20.03 0.11
N TRP A 80 -14.43 19.64 1.36
CA TRP A 80 -14.56 18.26 1.82
C TRP A 80 -15.81 18.11 2.66
N ARG A 81 -16.56 17.02 2.42
CA ARG A 81 -17.80 16.69 3.14
C ARG A 81 -17.77 15.23 3.56
N GLY A 82 -18.22 14.96 4.77
CA GLY A 82 -18.36 13.62 5.30
C GLY A 82 -18.60 13.66 6.80
N LEU A 83 -18.03 12.69 7.50
CA LEU A 83 -18.16 12.49 8.92
C LEU A 83 -16.77 12.36 9.53
N VAL A 84 -16.66 12.75 10.80
CA VAL A 84 -15.52 12.40 11.66
C VAL A 84 -16.02 11.58 12.84
N LEU A 85 -15.43 10.40 13.05
CA LEU A 85 -15.74 9.54 14.19
C LEU A 85 -15.04 10.06 15.45
N ILE A 86 -15.83 10.56 16.39
CA ILE A 86 -15.35 10.97 17.70
C ILE A 86 -15.43 9.80 18.66
N ARG A 87 -14.26 9.30 19.11
CA ARG A 87 -14.17 8.17 20.04
C ARG A 87 -14.02 8.57 21.50
N LEU A 88 -13.72 9.84 21.77
CA LEU A 88 -13.45 10.33 23.10
C LEU A 88 -14.39 11.49 23.45
N GLU A 89 -15.08 11.37 24.59
CA GLU A 89 -15.89 12.47 25.14
C GLU A 89 -15.02 13.40 25.97
N ALA A 90 -14.38 14.34 25.29
CA ALA A 90 -13.48 15.31 25.90
C ALA A 90 -13.63 16.68 25.23
N LYS A 91 -12.99 17.70 25.81
CA LYS A 91 -12.85 19.00 25.12
C LYS A 91 -11.87 18.82 23.97
N HIS A 92 -12.33 19.08 22.76
CA HIS A 92 -11.53 19.04 21.56
C HIS A 92 -11.32 20.44 21.01
N ARG A 93 -10.27 20.57 20.21
CA ARG A 93 -9.99 21.75 19.40
C ARG A 93 -9.48 21.30 18.04
N LEU A 94 -9.94 21.96 16.97
CA LEU A 94 -9.37 21.77 15.63
C LEU A 94 -8.32 22.84 15.36
N HIS A 95 -7.28 22.42 14.63
CA HIS A 95 -6.18 23.27 14.21
C HIS A 95 -5.90 23.04 12.72
N ALA A 96 -5.37 24.06 12.06
CA ALA A 96 -4.85 23.94 10.71
C ALA A 96 -3.44 24.52 10.63
N PHE A 97 -2.55 23.81 9.94
CA PHE A 97 -1.35 24.42 9.37
C PHE A 97 -1.66 24.79 7.92
N VAL A 98 -1.75 26.08 7.62
CA VAL A 98 -2.39 26.57 6.39
C VAL A 98 -1.62 27.70 5.74
N GLN A 99 -1.59 27.69 4.41
CA GLN A 99 -1.32 28.83 3.52
C GLN A 99 -2.48 28.90 2.53
N GLY A 100 -3.37 29.88 2.73
CA GLY A 100 -4.70 29.93 2.12
C GLY A 100 -5.75 30.47 3.09
N GLU A 101 -7.01 30.34 2.74
CA GLU A 101 -8.16 30.57 3.63
C GLU A 101 -8.80 29.23 3.95
N VAL A 102 -9.11 28.96 5.22
CA VAL A 102 -9.73 27.71 5.67
C VAL A 102 -10.91 27.99 6.60
N THR A 103 -11.96 27.18 6.47
CA THR A 103 -13.08 27.11 7.40
C THR A 103 -13.39 25.64 7.68
N VAL A 104 -13.64 25.29 8.94
CA VAL A 104 -14.09 23.96 9.34
C VAL A 104 -15.37 24.07 10.17
N GLU A 105 -16.35 23.29 9.78
CA GLU A 105 -17.64 23.15 10.44
C GLU A 105 -17.81 21.71 10.93
N LEU A 106 -18.28 21.57 12.17
CA LEU A 106 -18.60 20.30 12.80
C LEU A 106 -20.05 20.39 13.32
N ASP A 107 -20.91 19.44 12.95
CA ASP A 107 -22.35 19.48 13.23
C ASP A 107 -23.01 20.81 12.78
N GLY A 108 -22.55 21.36 11.65
CA GLY A 108 -23.02 22.65 11.11
C GLY A 108 -22.58 23.87 11.93
N ARG A 109 -21.76 23.70 12.98
CA ARG A 109 -21.16 24.79 13.74
C ARG A 109 -19.73 25.03 13.25
N ARG A 110 -19.42 26.27 12.89
CA ARG A 110 -18.04 26.69 12.59
C ARG A 110 -17.16 26.59 13.83
N VAL A 111 -16.15 25.73 13.79
CA VAL A 111 -15.21 25.44 14.89
C VAL A 111 -13.79 25.94 14.60
N LEU A 112 -13.43 26.16 13.33
CA LEU A 112 -12.16 26.75 12.92
C LEU A 112 -12.39 27.68 11.73
N HIS A 113 -11.75 28.84 11.72
CA HIS A 113 -11.69 29.72 10.57
C HIS A 113 -10.44 30.59 10.61
N GLY A 114 -9.83 30.83 9.46
CA GLY A 114 -8.77 31.82 9.33
C GLY A 114 -8.11 31.81 7.96
N SER A 115 -7.19 32.76 7.75
CA SER A 115 -6.39 32.83 6.53
C SER A 115 -4.95 33.22 6.84
N ALA A 116 -4.01 32.67 6.06
CA ALA A 116 -2.60 32.99 6.14
C ALA A 116 -1.99 33.07 4.74
N LYS A 117 -1.12 34.07 4.52
CA LYS A 117 -0.39 34.24 3.24
C LYS A 117 0.87 33.38 3.14
N GLN A 118 1.34 32.86 4.27
CA GLN A 118 2.49 31.97 4.40
C GLN A 118 2.09 30.82 5.33
N PRO A 119 2.75 29.66 5.28
CA PRO A 119 2.40 28.52 6.12
C PRO A 119 2.40 28.88 7.61
N GLN A 120 1.23 28.80 8.25
CA GLN A 120 1.04 29.23 9.63
C GLN A 120 0.01 28.36 10.35
N TRP A 121 0.20 28.18 11.66
CA TRP A 121 -0.79 27.58 12.54
C TRP A 121 -1.97 28.51 12.82
N ILE A 122 -3.17 27.99 12.65
CA ILE A 122 -4.44 28.61 13.08
C ILE A 122 -5.17 27.59 13.95
N SER A 123 -5.72 28.05 15.06
CA SER A 123 -6.43 27.20 16.02
C SER A 123 -7.85 27.71 16.21
N GLY A 124 -8.78 26.76 16.32
CA GLY A 124 -10.19 27.02 16.48
C GLY A 124 -10.60 27.22 17.93
N ASP A 125 -11.91 27.32 18.10
CA ASP A 125 -12.55 27.32 19.41
C ASP A 125 -12.58 25.91 20.00
N GLU A 126 -12.67 25.83 21.33
CA GLU A 126 -12.90 24.56 22.02
C GLU A 126 -14.37 24.13 21.88
N PHE A 127 -14.59 22.83 21.72
CA PHE A 127 -15.92 22.23 21.66
C PHE A 127 -15.92 20.84 22.32
N ILE A 128 -17.10 20.38 22.74
CA ILE A 128 -17.31 19.02 23.24
C ILE A 128 -18.21 18.32 22.23
N PRO A 129 -17.66 17.48 21.34
CA PRO A 129 -18.44 16.91 20.26
C PRO A 129 -19.34 15.75 20.72
N GLY A 130 -19.01 15.05 21.80
CA GLY A 130 -19.71 13.83 22.24
C GLY A 130 -19.41 12.62 21.33
N PHE A 131 -19.52 11.41 21.86
CA PHE A 131 -19.21 10.18 21.13
C PHE A 131 -20.23 9.93 20.02
N ALA A 132 -19.81 10.07 18.75
CA ALA A 132 -20.58 9.74 17.54
C ALA A 132 -19.76 10.06 16.27
N GLU A 133 -20.26 9.62 15.14
CA GLU A 133 -19.97 10.18 13.82
C GLU A 133 -20.58 11.58 13.70
N ARG A 134 -19.75 12.57 13.40
CA ARG A 134 -20.15 13.99 13.36
C ARG A 134 -19.98 14.56 11.95
N PRO A 135 -21.03 15.13 11.33
CA PRO A 135 -20.91 15.87 10.09
C PRO A 135 -19.74 16.86 10.10
N LEU A 136 -18.80 16.65 9.18
CA LEU A 136 -17.61 17.47 9.00
C LEU A 136 -17.67 18.12 7.62
N VAL A 137 -17.52 19.44 7.58
CA VAL A 137 -17.33 20.21 6.35
C VAL A 137 -16.08 21.05 6.47
N VAL A 138 -15.16 20.89 5.53
CA VAL A 138 -13.93 21.69 5.43
C VAL A 138 -13.98 22.44 4.12
N THR A 139 -13.74 23.75 4.16
CA THR A 139 -13.63 24.59 2.96
C THR A 139 -12.27 25.26 2.95
N PHE A 140 -11.61 25.23 1.79
CA PHE A 140 -10.33 25.86 1.55
C PHE A 140 -10.35 26.71 0.29
N ARG A 141 -9.64 27.83 0.30
CA ARG A 141 -9.38 28.66 -0.87
C ARG A 141 -7.89 29.00 -0.98
N LYS A 142 -7.30 28.78 -2.15
CA LYS A 142 -5.93 29.19 -2.48
C LYS A 142 -5.87 30.72 -2.66
N THR A 143 -5.19 31.40 -1.74
CA THR A 143 -5.09 32.87 -1.71
C THR A 143 -3.76 33.41 -2.24
N GLU A 144 -2.74 32.56 -2.38
CA GLU A 144 -1.40 32.90 -2.85
C GLU A 144 -0.95 31.91 -3.96
N PRO A 145 0.16 32.16 -4.67
CA PRO A 145 0.68 31.22 -5.67
C PRO A 145 0.95 29.83 -5.09
N ALA A 146 1.43 29.77 -3.84
CA ALA A 146 1.60 28.53 -3.08
C ALA A 146 0.39 28.27 -2.15
N ALA A 147 0.05 26.99 -1.94
CA ALA A 147 -1.04 26.56 -1.06
C ALA A 147 -0.68 25.34 -0.22
N GLN A 148 -1.14 25.34 1.03
CA GLN A 148 -1.00 24.21 1.94
C GLN A 148 -2.18 24.18 2.91
N LEU A 149 -2.67 22.99 3.24
CA LEU A 149 -3.66 22.78 4.29
C LEU A 149 -3.42 21.42 4.95
N LYS A 150 -3.19 21.42 6.26
CA LYS A 150 -3.13 20.21 7.08
C LYS A 150 -4.00 20.37 8.31
N LEU A 151 -4.95 19.46 8.51
CA LEU A 151 -5.81 19.45 9.69
C LEU A 151 -5.21 18.63 10.83
N PHE A 152 -5.33 19.19 12.03
CA PHE A 152 -4.92 18.61 13.29
C PHE A 152 -6.02 18.80 14.31
N TRP A 153 -5.97 18.00 15.36
CA TRP A 153 -6.85 18.15 16.51
C TRP A 153 -6.05 17.97 17.80
N SER A 154 -6.60 18.47 18.89
CA SER A 154 -6.08 18.19 20.22
C SER A 154 -7.24 18.00 21.19
N SER A 155 -6.93 17.40 22.33
CA SER A 155 -7.86 17.26 23.43
C SER A 155 -7.21 17.64 24.76
N ASP A 156 -8.00 17.72 25.83
CA ASP A 156 -7.44 17.71 27.18
C ASP A 156 -6.80 16.37 27.56
N SER A 157 -7.04 15.33 26.75
CA SER A 157 -6.59 13.95 26.99
C SER A 157 -5.45 13.48 26.07
N PHE A 158 -5.16 14.21 24.99
CA PHE A 158 -4.06 13.91 24.06
C PHE A 158 -3.52 15.20 23.42
N GLY A 159 -2.29 15.16 22.93
CA GLY A 159 -1.59 16.32 22.40
C GLY A 159 -2.13 16.83 21.07
N LEU A 160 -1.39 17.74 20.43
CA LEU A 160 -1.67 18.14 19.06
C LEU A 160 -1.26 17.01 18.11
N GLU A 161 -2.22 16.43 17.40
CA GLU A 161 -2.01 15.29 16.51
C GLU A 161 -2.70 15.55 15.15
N PRO A 162 -2.18 15.01 14.03
CA PRO A 162 -2.90 15.05 12.76
C PRO A 162 -4.30 14.43 12.92
N LEU A 163 -5.29 14.95 12.21
CA LEU A 163 -6.61 14.34 12.20
C LEU A 163 -6.51 12.98 11.46
N PRO A 164 -6.71 11.83 12.15
CA PRO A 164 -6.38 10.53 11.57
C PRO A 164 -7.32 10.17 10.39
N PRO A 165 -6.79 9.70 9.25
CA PRO A 165 -7.58 9.29 8.09
C PRO A 165 -8.64 8.22 8.44
N GLU A 166 -8.34 7.34 9.38
CA GLU A 166 -9.22 6.22 9.77
C GLU A 166 -10.48 6.67 10.53
N LEU A 167 -10.51 7.94 10.96
CA LEU A 167 -11.69 8.54 11.59
C LEU A 167 -12.55 9.32 10.60
N LEU A 168 -12.10 9.49 9.35
CA LEU A 168 -12.81 10.24 8.33
C LEU A 168 -13.62 9.29 7.47
N LEU A 169 -14.90 9.59 7.31
CA LEU A 169 -15.87 8.71 6.67
C LEU A 169 -16.80 9.49 5.74
N HIS A 170 -17.44 8.80 4.80
CA HIS A 170 -18.53 9.32 3.99
C HIS A 170 -19.60 8.25 3.78
N ASP A 171 -20.81 8.68 3.42
CA ASP A 171 -21.94 7.76 3.18
C ASP A 171 -21.63 6.83 2.00
N LYS A 172 -21.93 5.53 2.16
CA LYS A 172 -21.84 4.56 1.06
C LYS A 172 -22.86 4.95 -0.03
N PRO A 173 -22.43 5.13 -1.29
CA PRO A 173 -23.38 5.37 -2.39
C PRO A 173 -24.28 4.13 -2.59
N PRO A 174 -25.54 4.29 -3.02
CA PRO A 174 -26.41 3.16 -3.34
C PRO A 174 -25.77 2.21 -4.36
N ALA A 175 -26.11 0.93 -4.30
CA ALA A 175 -25.58 -0.09 -5.21
C ALA A 175 -25.98 0.18 -6.67
N LEU A 176 -25.11 -0.24 -7.61
CA LEU A 176 -25.36 -0.11 -9.04
C LEU A 176 -26.65 -0.86 -9.42
N GLY A 177 -27.64 -0.16 -9.96
CA GLY A 177 -28.92 -0.74 -10.40
C GLY A 177 -30.16 -0.23 -9.66
N GLU A 178 -30.00 0.47 -8.54
CA GLU A 178 -31.11 1.10 -7.81
C GLU A 178 -31.32 2.55 -8.26
N GLY A 179 -31.86 2.76 -9.47
CA GLY A 179 -32.43 4.06 -9.88
C GLY A 179 -31.50 5.28 -9.83
N LEU A 180 -30.18 5.10 -9.83
CA LEU A 180 -29.20 6.17 -9.65
C LEU A 180 -29.16 7.14 -10.85
N PRO A 181 -29.29 8.46 -10.62
CA PRO A 181 -29.04 9.47 -11.66
C PRO A 181 -27.54 9.71 -11.94
N THR A 182 -26.63 9.20 -11.09
CA THR A 182 -25.18 9.45 -11.16
C THR A 182 -24.40 8.19 -10.74
N PRO A 183 -23.26 7.82 -11.38
CA PRO A 183 -22.49 6.65 -10.96
C PRO A 183 -21.89 6.80 -9.55
N PRO A 184 -21.68 5.70 -8.79
CA PRO A 184 -21.05 5.77 -7.46
C PRO A 184 -19.65 6.40 -7.51
N LEU A 185 -19.42 7.43 -6.69
CA LEU A 185 -18.15 8.17 -6.68
C LEU A 185 -16.95 7.29 -6.36
N ASP A 186 -17.11 6.30 -5.47
CA ASP A 186 -16.07 5.33 -5.14
C ASP A 186 -15.58 4.55 -6.36
N LEU A 187 -16.51 4.13 -7.23
CA LEU A 187 -16.18 3.39 -8.45
C LEU A 187 -15.51 4.30 -9.47
N ILE A 188 -15.97 5.56 -9.60
CA ILE A 188 -15.31 6.56 -10.44
C ILE A 188 -13.88 6.79 -9.94
N GLU A 189 -13.70 6.94 -8.63
CA GLU A 189 -12.39 7.20 -8.02
C GLU A 189 -11.46 5.98 -8.11
N LEU A 190 -11.98 4.77 -7.94
CA LEU A 190 -11.25 3.54 -8.21
C LEU A 190 -10.80 3.47 -9.67
N GLY A 191 -11.69 3.76 -10.62
CA GLY A 191 -11.37 3.81 -12.04
C GLY A 191 -10.30 4.86 -12.37
N ARG A 192 -10.37 6.05 -11.75
CA ARG A 192 -9.34 7.10 -11.87
C ARG A 192 -7.98 6.60 -11.36
N LYS A 193 -7.94 6.04 -10.14
CA LYS A 193 -6.72 5.49 -9.52
C LYS A 193 -6.13 4.37 -10.38
N GLN A 194 -6.96 3.50 -10.97
CA GLN A 194 -6.52 2.44 -11.86
C GLN A 194 -5.98 2.99 -13.19
N PHE A 195 -6.65 3.96 -13.80
CA PHE A 195 -6.18 4.60 -15.04
C PHE A 195 -4.78 5.22 -14.87
N GLU A 196 -4.56 5.87 -13.72
CA GLU A 196 -3.26 6.44 -13.35
C GLU A 196 -2.21 5.35 -13.05
N ALA A 197 -2.54 4.39 -12.18
CA ALA A 197 -1.62 3.35 -11.74
C ALA A 197 -1.20 2.39 -12.86
N PHE A 198 -2.11 2.06 -13.77
CA PHE A 198 -1.83 1.28 -14.98
C PHE A 198 -1.27 2.13 -16.12
N ARG A 199 -1.06 3.42 -15.88
CA ARG A 199 -0.39 4.36 -16.78
C ARG A 199 -1.07 4.47 -18.15
N CYS A 200 -2.39 4.30 -18.20
CA CYS A 200 -3.18 4.42 -19.43
C CYS A 200 -2.93 5.78 -20.11
N GLY A 201 -2.80 6.84 -19.30
CA GLY A 201 -2.50 8.21 -19.74
C GLY A 201 -1.11 8.42 -20.36
N ARG A 202 -0.21 7.42 -20.40
CA ARG A 202 1.02 7.57 -21.21
C ARG A 202 0.76 7.52 -22.71
N CYS A 203 -0.26 6.77 -23.12
CA CYS A 203 -0.66 6.64 -24.52
C CYS A 203 -2.01 7.31 -24.80
N HIS A 204 -2.97 7.19 -23.87
CA HIS A 204 -4.31 7.77 -23.98
C HIS A 204 -4.39 9.13 -23.28
N GLN A 205 -3.63 10.11 -23.76
CA GLN A 205 -3.61 11.46 -23.20
C GLN A 205 -4.88 12.23 -23.55
N ARG A 206 -5.39 13.00 -22.58
CA ARG A 206 -6.44 14.00 -22.78
C ARG A 206 -5.81 15.39 -22.83
N ASP A 207 -6.45 16.31 -23.53
CA ASP A 207 -5.96 17.68 -23.63
C ASP A 207 -5.82 18.32 -22.24
N GLY A 208 -4.62 18.83 -21.95
CA GLY A 208 -4.29 19.49 -20.69
C GLY A 208 -4.00 18.56 -19.51
N GLU A 209 -3.96 17.24 -19.70
CA GLU A 209 -3.59 16.28 -18.65
C GLU A 209 -2.06 16.08 -18.62
N GLU A 210 -1.46 16.14 -17.42
CA GLU A 210 -0.06 15.78 -17.24
C GLU A 210 0.15 14.27 -17.48
N PRO A 211 1.25 13.86 -18.14
CA PRO A 211 1.55 12.44 -18.29
C PRO A 211 1.74 11.80 -16.91
N PRO A 212 1.24 10.57 -16.69
CA PRO A 212 1.41 9.91 -15.39
C PRO A 212 2.90 9.72 -15.06
N PRO A 213 3.26 9.51 -13.79
CA PRO A 213 4.65 9.29 -13.40
C PRO A 213 5.25 8.05 -14.10
N PRO A 214 6.58 8.02 -14.31
CA PRO A 214 7.26 6.90 -14.95
C PRO A 214 7.06 5.57 -14.23
N GLY A 215 7.36 4.49 -14.96
CA GLY A 215 7.54 3.17 -14.37
C GLY A 215 8.70 3.11 -13.39
N PRO A 216 8.76 2.09 -12.52
CA PRO A 216 10.00 1.78 -11.81
C PRO A 216 11.16 1.72 -12.81
N SER A 217 12.25 2.40 -12.49
CA SER A 217 13.44 2.40 -13.31
C SER A 217 13.97 0.97 -13.48
N LEU A 218 14.22 0.58 -14.74
CA LEU A 218 14.88 -0.68 -15.08
C LEU A 218 16.40 -0.53 -15.24
N LYS A 219 16.95 0.64 -14.89
CA LYS A 219 18.39 0.95 -15.03
C LYS A 219 19.28 -0.02 -14.27
N HIS A 220 18.83 -0.47 -13.09
CA HIS A 220 19.56 -1.37 -12.20
C HIS A 220 18.86 -2.74 -12.10
N PHE A 221 18.30 -3.22 -13.21
CA PHE A 221 17.49 -4.44 -13.28
C PHE A 221 18.15 -5.65 -12.60
N ALA A 222 19.44 -5.87 -12.85
CA ALA A 222 20.20 -7.01 -12.31
C ALA A 222 20.69 -6.81 -10.87
N ALA A 223 20.43 -5.66 -10.23
CA ALA A 223 20.96 -5.32 -8.91
C ALA A 223 20.38 -6.14 -7.75
N SER A 224 19.19 -6.74 -7.93
CA SER A 224 18.60 -7.65 -6.95
C SER A 224 19.42 -8.92 -6.75
N GLY A 225 20.22 -9.29 -7.76
CA GLY A 225 21.20 -10.35 -7.70
C GLY A 225 20.66 -11.77 -7.88
N PHE A 226 19.36 -11.89 -8.10
CA PHE A 226 18.75 -13.09 -8.64
C PHE A 226 18.46 -12.81 -10.12
N VAL A 227 18.81 -13.72 -11.04
CA VAL A 227 18.18 -13.75 -12.38
C VAL A 227 16.72 -14.05 -12.11
N ASP A 228 15.97 -12.98 -11.88
CA ASP A 228 14.65 -13.05 -11.30
C ASP A 228 13.69 -13.19 -12.47
N ASP A 229 12.67 -14.01 -12.25
CA ASP A 229 11.50 -14.10 -13.11
C ASP A 229 10.67 -12.81 -13.03
N VAL A 230 11.32 -11.64 -13.00
CA VAL A 230 10.68 -10.32 -12.92
C VAL A 230 9.79 -10.16 -14.13
N VAL A 231 10.28 -10.58 -15.29
CA VAL A 231 9.58 -10.42 -16.56
C VAL A 231 8.35 -11.32 -16.59
N LEU A 232 8.45 -12.63 -16.35
CA LEU A 232 7.23 -13.46 -16.34
C LEU A 232 6.35 -13.09 -15.15
N ARG A 233 6.84 -12.76 -13.94
CA ARG A 233 5.94 -12.36 -12.84
C ARG A 233 5.23 -11.02 -13.07
N HIS A 234 5.89 -10.03 -13.67
CA HIS A 234 5.28 -8.71 -13.90
C HIS A 234 4.42 -8.67 -15.17
N LEU A 235 4.65 -9.60 -16.10
CA LEU A 235 3.94 -9.67 -17.38
C LEU A 235 3.04 -10.91 -17.50
N SER A 236 3.05 -11.82 -16.51
CA SER A 236 2.14 -12.96 -16.38
C SER A 236 0.71 -12.45 -16.15
N PRO A 237 -0.32 -13.17 -16.65
CA PRO A 237 -1.70 -12.78 -16.51
C PRO A 237 -2.11 -12.45 -15.06
N PHE A 238 -3.07 -11.52 -14.98
CA PHE A 238 -3.68 -10.94 -13.77
C PHE A 238 -3.94 -11.90 -12.59
N ALA A 239 -4.22 -13.18 -12.87
CA ALA A 239 -4.61 -14.17 -11.87
C ALA A 239 -3.50 -14.51 -10.84
N GLU A 240 -2.22 -14.31 -11.17
CA GLU A 240 -1.12 -14.75 -10.31
C GLU A 240 -0.51 -13.64 -9.45
N THR A 241 -0.51 -12.38 -9.90
CA THR A 241 0.27 -11.31 -9.26
C THR A 241 -0.54 -10.09 -8.83
N GLY A 242 -1.85 -10.05 -9.14
CA GLY A 242 -2.72 -8.92 -8.81
C GLY A 242 -2.34 -7.62 -9.53
N ARG A 243 -1.52 -7.69 -10.58
CA ARG A 243 -1.08 -6.55 -11.40
C ARG A 243 -1.59 -6.75 -12.83
N VAL A 244 -2.16 -5.69 -13.41
CA VAL A 244 -2.60 -5.68 -14.81
C VAL A 244 -1.44 -5.19 -15.68
N TYR A 245 -0.92 -6.07 -16.54
CA TYR A 245 -0.33 -5.62 -17.79
C TYR A 245 -1.36 -5.84 -18.91
N PRO A 246 -1.48 -4.93 -19.89
CA PRO A 246 -2.29 -5.22 -21.07
C PRO A 246 -1.76 -6.47 -21.75
N THR A 247 -2.54 -7.55 -21.78
CA THR A 247 -2.25 -8.69 -22.64
C THR A 247 -2.62 -8.28 -24.06
N PHE A 248 -1.72 -8.47 -25.00
CA PHE A 248 -1.97 -8.19 -26.41
C PHE A 248 -2.39 -9.45 -27.18
N GLY A 249 -2.64 -10.54 -26.45
CA GLY A 249 -3.13 -11.81 -26.99
C GLY A 249 -2.07 -12.43 -27.87
N SER A 250 -2.36 -12.59 -29.17
CA SER A 250 -1.40 -13.13 -30.15
C SER A 250 -0.19 -12.22 -30.43
N HIS A 251 -0.09 -11.06 -29.78
CA HIS A 251 0.99 -10.09 -29.94
C HIS A 251 1.75 -9.84 -28.63
N ASP A 252 1.66 -10.76 -27.67
CA ASP A 252 2.50 -10.68 -26.47
C ASP A 252 3.99 -10.71 -26.87
N PRO A 253 4.84 -9.91 -26.21
CA PRO A 253 6.26 -9.87 -26.53
C PRO A 253 6.96 -11.17 -26.12
N ASP A 254 8.10 -11.46 -26.77
CA ASP A 254 9.00 -12.52 -26.34
C ASP A 254 9.66 -12.11 -25.00
N TYR A 255 9.21 -12.73 -23.91
CA TYR A 255 9.65 -12.42 -22.55
C TYR A 255 11.11 -12.79 -22.31
N ASP A 256 11.60 -13.88 -22.89
CA ASP A 256 13.01 -14.28 -22.77
C ASP A 256 13.91 -13.25 -23.45
N ALA A 257 13.51 -12.78 -24.64
CA ALA A 257 14.24 -11.73 -25.35
C ALA A 257 14.28 -10.41 -24.54
N LEU A 258 13.16 -10.02 -23.92
CA LEU A 258 13.09 -8.84 -23.06
C LEU A 258 13.96 -8.98 -21.81
N GLU A 259 13.90 -10.12 -21.13
CA GLU A 259 14.72 -10.40 -19.94
C GLU A 259 16.22 -10.31 -20.26
N LEU A 260 16.65 -10.97 -21.34
CA LEU A 260 18.05 -10.93 -21.78
C LEU A 260 18.50 -9.51 -22.13
N PHE A 261 17.65 -8.75 -22.82
CA PHE A 261 17.94 -7.35 -23.15
C PHE A 261 18.06 -6.49 -21.88
N LEU A 262 17.13 -6.60 -20.93
CA LEU A 262 17.18 -5.84 -19.68
C LEU A 262 18.39 -6.19 -18.82
N HIS A 263 18.77 -7.48 -18.76
CA HIS A 263 20.02 -7.89 -18.13
C HIS A 263 21.24 -7.29 -18.80
N GLN A 264 21.28 -7.28 -20.14
CA GLN A 264 22.38 -6.68 -20.90
C GLN A 264 22.49 -5.17 -20.69
N GLN A 265 21.36 -4.46 -20.59
CA GLN A 265 21.33 -3.01 -20.38
C GLN A 265 21.51 -2.59 -18.91
N SER A 266 21.43 -3.54 -17.98
CA SER A 266 21.51 -3.25 -16.56
C SER A 266 22.86 -2.62 -16.19
N GLN A 267 22.82 -1.46 -15.55
CA GLN A 267 23.99 -0.78 -15.04
C GLN A 267 24.32 -1.28 -13.62
N PRO A 268 25.61 -1.47 -13.29
CA PRO A 268 26.01 -1.84 -11.94
C PRO A 268 25.63 -0.74 -10.94
N VAL A 269 25.30 -1.15 -9.72
CA VAL A 269 25.04 -0.26 -8.60
C VAL A 269 25.73 -0.81 -7.37
N GLU A 270 26.35 0.08 -6.59
CA GLU A 270 26.97 -0.30 -5.33
C GLU A 270 25.88 -0.56 -4.28
N LEU A 271 25.96 -1.68 -3.58
CA LEU A 271 25.05 -2.03 -2.50
C LEU A 271 25.72 -1.78 -1.15
N ASP A 272 24.94 -1.26 -0.20
CA ASP A 272 25.40 -1.04 1.16
C ASP A 272 25.64 -2.37 1.85
N LYS A 273 26.75 -2.47 2.57
CA LYS A 273 27.08 -3.67 3.33
C LYS A 273 26.21 -3.71 4.59
N PRO A 274 25.52 -4.83 4.86
CA PRO A 274 24.81 -5.01 6.12
C PRO A 274 25.79 -4.94 7.30
N LYS A 275 25.31 -4.47 8.45
CA LYS A 275 26.13 -4.46 9.66
C LYS A 275 26.33 -5.91 10.11
N SER A 276 27.56 -6.24 10.49
CA SER A 276 27.87 -7.55 11.03
C SER A 276 27.14 -7.75 12.36
N VAL A 277 26.39 -8.83 12.47
CA VAL A 277 25.74 -9.28 13.69
C VAL A 277 26.42 -10.57 14.12
N LYS A 278 26.69 -10.74 15.43
CA LYS A 278 27.23 -11.99 15.94
C LYS A 278 26.19 -13.09 15.77
N GLU A 279 26.63 -14.30 15.42
CA GLU A 279 25.73 -15.41 15.17
C GLU A 279 24.74 -15.67 16.33
N ALA A 280 25.22 -15.58 17.57
CA ALA A 280 24.40 -15.75 18.77
C ALA A 280 23.27 -14.71 18.91
N ASP A 281 23.40 -13.53 18.27
CA ASP A 281 22.46 -12.42 18.39
C ASP A 281 21.50 -12.33 17.19
N LEU A 282 21.71 -13.11 16.12
CA LEU A 282 20.96 -12.99 14.86
C LEU A 282 19.45 -13.12 15.04
N GLU A 283 18.99 -14.12 15.80
CA GLU A 283 17.56 -14.33 16.03
C GLU A 283 16.94 -13.20 16.85
N ALA A 284 17.69 -12.66 17.82
CA ALA A 284 17.22 -11.54 18.63
C ALA A 284 17.09 -10.27 17.77
N GLU A 285 18.06 -10.00 16.90
CA GLU A 285 18.02 -8.86 15.98
C GLU A 285 16.92 -9.02 14.92
N ARG A 286 16.71 -10.24 14.39
CA ARG A 286 15.61 -10.52 13.46
C ARG A 286 14.25 -10.25 14.11
N ARG A 287 14.02 -10.73 15.33
CA ARG A 287 12.76 -10.47 16.08
C ARG A 287 12.52 -8.99 16.33
N LYS A 288 13.57 -8.21 16.63
CA LYS A 288 13.44 -6.73 16.71
C LYS A 288 12.97 -6.15 15.37
N GLY A 289 13.50 -6.66 14.26
CA GLY A 289 13.03 -6.30 12.92
C GLY A 289 11.56 -6.64 12.65
N GLU A 290 11.06 -7.78 13.14
CA GLU A 290 9.64 -8.14 13.02
C GLU A 290 8.73 -7.16 13.78
N VAL A 291 9.17 -6.70 14.95
CA VAL A 291 8.46 -5.67 15.71
C VAL A 291 8.45 -4.36 14.93
N LEU A 292 9.59 -3.96 14.37
CA LEU A 292 9.70 -2.76 13.54
C LEU A 292 8.80 -2.83 12.31
N LEU A 293 8.68 -3.97 11.62
CA LEU A 293 7.78 -4.13 10.47
C LEU A 293 6.32 -3.78 10.80
N ARG A 294 5.89 -4.09 12.02
CA ARG A 294 4.53 -3.84 12.50
C ARG A 294 4.36 -2.41 13.01
N ALA A 295 5.39 -1.86 13.68
CA ALA A 295 5.32 -0.56 14.34
C ALA A 295 5.67 0.63 13.43
N THR A 296 6.42 0.42 12.36
CA THR A 296 6.91 1.50 11.46
C THR A 296 5.89 1.88 10.39
N GLY A 297 4.77 1.15 10.27
CA GLY A 297 3.73 1.40 9.27
C GLY A 297 3.92 0.67 7.93
N CYS A 298 4.83 -0.31 7.84
CA CYS A 298 5.08 -1.04 6.60
C CYS A 298 3.81 -1.76 6.08
N LEU A 299 2.98 -2.28 7.00
CA LEU A 299 1.74 -2.98 6.71
C LEU A 299 0.60 -2.08 6.17
N ALA A 300 0.77 -0.75 6.23
CA ALA A 300 -0.18 0.20 5.64
C ALA A 300 -0.14 0.18 4.11
N CYS A 301 0.95 -0.31 3.50
CA CYS A 301 1.05 -0.44 2.04
C CYS A 301 1.38 -1.88 1.61
N HIS A 302 2.11 -2.64 2.43
CA HIS A 302 2.56 -3.98 2.09
C HIS A 302 1.73 -5.07 2.75
N ARG A 303 1.59 -6.20 2.06
CA ARG A 303 1.07 -7.45 2.62
C ARG A 303 2.22 -8.37 3.04
N ILE A 304 2.05 -9.06 4.18
CA ILE A 304 2.93 -10.12 4.68
C ILE A 304 2.05 -11.26 5.22
N GLY A 305 1.90 -12.34 4.45
CA GLY A 305 0.93 -13.39 4.71
C GLY A 305 -0.48 -12.78 4.82
N GLU A 306 -1.16 -13.10 5.92
CA GLU A 306 -2.49 -12.57 6.24
C GLU A 306 -2.46 -11.17 6.90
N LEU A 307 -1.28 -10.55 7.03
CA LEU A 307 -1.11 -9.27 7.70
C LEU A 307 -0.98 -8.12 6.71
N GLY A 308 -1.63 -7.00 7.04
CA GLY A 308 -1.58 -5.78 6.22
C GLY A 308 -2.29 -5.98 4.89
N GLY A 309 -1.79 -5.30 3.86
CA GLY A 309 -2.45 -5.27 2.56
C GLY A 309 -3.77 -4.49 2.66
N THR A 310 -3.68 -3.17 2.68
CA THR A 310 -4.86 -2.34 2.41
C THR A 310 -5.50 -2.83 1.11
N SER A 311 -6.83 -3.05 1.16
CA SER A 311 -7.84 -3.01 0.09
C SER A 311 -7.27 -2.64 -1.29
N PRO A 312 -7.67 -3.30 -2.41
CA PRO A 312 -7.04 -3.29 -3.76
C PRO A 312 -6.80 -1.90 -4.36
N SER A 313 -5.97 -1.11 -3.70
CA SER A 313 -5.50 0.18 -4.10
C SER A 313 -4.43 -0.12 -5.13
N PRO A 314 -4.55 0.40 -6.35
CA PRO A 314 -3.57 0.14 -7.38
C PRO A 314 -2.23 0.84 -7.06
N PHE A 315 -2.14 1.55 -5.94
CA PHE A 315 -0.93 2.13 -5.38
C PHE A 315 -0.37 1.40 -4.15
N ALA A 316 -0.91 0.22 -3.81
CA ALA A 316 -0.37 -0.62 -2.75
C ALA A 316 1.10 -1.04 -3.03
N GLY A 317 1.84 -1.29 -1.96
CA GLY A 317 3.18 -1.86 -2.03
C GLY A 317 3.14 -3.31 -2.52
N PRO A 318 4.24 -3.83 -3.11
CA PRO A 318 4.35 -5.25 -3.45
C PRO A 318 4.17 -6.14 -2.21
N ASP A 319 3.64 -7.33 -2.42
CA ASP A 319 3.63 -8.38 -1.41
C ASP A 319 5.07 -8.71 -0.96
N LEU A 320 5.30 -8.74 0.36
CA LEU A 320 6.59 -8.99 0.99
C LEU A 320 6.72 -10.39 1.60
N SER A 321 5.68 -11.22 1.56
CA SER A 321 5.62 -12.54 2.23
C SER A 321 6.79 -13.46 1.89
N ASN A 322 7.29 -13.37 0.66
CA ASN A 322 8.44 -14.13 0.17
C ASN A 322 9.51 -13.19 -0.43
N VAL A 323 9.76 -12.04 0.20
CA VAL A 323 10.75 -11.08 -0.33
C VAL A 323 12.19 -11.57 -0.18
N GLY A 324 12.47 -12.42 0.81
CA GLY A 324 13.79 -13.02 1.05
C GLY A 324 14.30 -13.91 -0.09
N GLU A 325 13.38 -14.52 -0.85
CA GLU A 325 13.69 -15.32 -2.04
C GLU A 325 14.07 -14.46 -3.25
N ARG A 326 13.72 -13.17 -3.22
CA ARG A 326 13.79 -12.26 -4.36
C ARG A 326 14.84 -11.18 -4.19
N ARG A 327 15.20 -10.86 -2.95
CA ARG A 327 16.06 -9.71 -2.62
C ARG A 327 17.13 -10.12 -1.63
N THR A 328 18.38 -9.74 -1.94
CA THR A 328 19.51 -9.98 -1.04
C THR A 328 19.50 -9.02 0.13
N LEU A 329 20.15 -9.39 1.23
CA LEU A 329 20.27 -8.53 2.40
C LEU A 329 20.94 -7.16 2.10
N PRO A 330 22.05 -7.06 1.32
CA PRO A 330 22.61 -5.77 0.90
C PRO A 330 21.63 -4.92 0.07
N TRP A 331 20.81 -5.56 -0.76
CA TRP A 331 19.76 -4.86 -1.52
C TRP A 331 18.71 -4.27 -0.59
N LEU A 332 18.24 -5.03 0.41
CA LEU A 332 17.24 -4.57 1.37
C LEU A 332 17.75 -3.43 2.25
N VAL A 333 19.00 -3.52 2.74
CA VAL A 333 19.64 -2.42 3.49
C VAL A 333 19.73 -1.16 2.63
N THR A 334 20.17 -1.32 1.37
CA THR A 334 20.23 -0.22 0.41
C THR A 334 18.86 0.39 0.16
N TRP A 335 17.84 -0.44 -0.09
CA TRP A 335 16.48 0.00 -0.41
C TRP A 335 15.85 0.78 0.75
N LEU A 336 16.05 0.32 1.98
CA LEU A 336 15.55 1.02 3.15
C LEU A 336 16.25 2.37 3.36
N ALA A 337 17.54 2.48 3.00
CA ALA A 337 18.35 3.70 3.19
C ALA A 337 18.19 4.73 2.08
N LYS A 338 18.34 4.28 0.84
CA LYS A 338 18.51 5.07 -0.39
C LYS A 338 17.82 4.36 -1.57
N PRO A 339 16.49 4.21 -1.53
CA PRO A 339 15.75 3.53 -2.59
C PRO A 339 15.99 4.15 -3.97
N GLU A 340 16.21 5.46 -4.05
CA GLU A 340 16.53 6.21 -5.27
C GLU A 340 17.79 5.73 -5.98
N ARG A 341 18.74 5.13 -5.24
CA ARG A 341 19.96 4.53 -5.82
C ARG A 341 19.64 3.28 -6.63
N LEU A 342 18.59 2.55 -6.27
CA LEU A 342 18.14 1.34 -6.95
C LEU A 342 17.05 1.64 -7.97
N ASN A 343 16.13 2.53 -7.63
CA ASN A 343 15.04 2.99 -8.47
C ASN A 343 14.80 4.48 -8.21
N ALA A 344 15.24 5.34 -9.12
CA ALA A 344 15.02 6.79 -9.03
C ALA A 344 13.54 7.18 -8.99
N ASP A 345 12.66 6.32 -9.52
CA ASP A 345 11.21 6.50 -9.60
C ASP A 345 10.48 5.73 -8.48
N HIS A 346 11.13 5.52 -7.32
CA HIS A 346 10.50 4.85 -6.18
C HIS A 346 9.38 5.71 -5.58
N ARG A 347 8.40 5.03 -4.98
CA ARG A 347 7.26 5.67 -4.26
C ARG A 347 7.24 5.35 -2.77
N MET A 348 8.06 4.38 -2.33
CA MET A 348 8.17 4.05 -0.92
C MET A 348 8.80 5.23 -0.17
N PRO A 349 8.19 5.72 0.93
CA PRO A 349 8.78 6.75 1.77
C PRO A 349 10.13 6.31 2.35
N VAL A 350 11.02 7.27 2.56
CA VAL A 350 12.27 7.05 3.29
C VAL A 350 12.00 7.25 4.78
N PHE A 351 12.06 6.16 5.53
CA PHE A 351 11.83 6.18 6.98
C PHE A 351 13.08 6.61 7.74
N ASN A 352 12.90 7.41 8.80
CA ASN A 352 13.98 7.84 9.68
C ASN A 352 14.38 6.71 10.64
N LEU A 353 15.21 5.79 10.15
CA LEU A 353 15.71 4.61 10.86
C LEU A 353 17.20 4.77 11.16
N SER A 354 17.62 4.38 12.36
CA SER A 354 19.04 4.19 12.67
C SER A 354 19.64 3.04 11.85
N ASP A 355 20.97 3.01 11.74
CA ASP A 355 21.69 1.92 11.09
C ASP A 355 21.33 0.54 11.68
N ALA A 356 21.10 0.46 12.99
CA ALA A 356 20.75 -0.78 13.67
C ALA A 356 19.32 -1.24 13.31
N GLU A 357 18.34 -0.34 13.43
CA GLU A 357 16.93 -0.63 13.08
C GLU A 357 16.79 -1.03 11.61
N ARG A 358 17.52 -0.34 10.72
CA ARG A 358 17.56 -0.67 9.29
C ARG A 358 18.10 -2.07 9.05
N ASN A 359 19.17 -2.45 9.75
CA ASN A 359 19.75 -3.78 9.62
C ASN A 359 18.81 -4.87 10.17
N GLN A 360 18.16 -4.62 11.32
CA GLN A 360 17.15 -5.50 11.91
C GLN A 360 15.95 -5.71 10.97
N LEU A 361 15.41 -4.63 10.40
CA LEU A 361 14.34 -4.66 9.40
C LEU A 361 14.75 -5.45 8.15
N ALA A 362 15.96 -5.19 7.63
CA ALA A 362 16.46 -5.91 6.47
C ALA A 362 16.61 -7.42 6.76
N LEU A 363 17.09 -7.80 7.95
CA LEU A 363 17.17 -9.19 8.40
C LEU A 363 15.79 -9.84 8.50
N ALA A 364 14.81 -9.15 9.07
CA ALA A 364 13.44 -9.66 9.18
C ALA A 364 12.81 -9.88 7.80
N LEU A 365 12.90 -8.89 6.90
CA LEU A 365 12.42 -8.99 5.52
C LEU A 365 13.12 -10.11 4.76
N TRP A 366 14.43 -10.22 4.91
CA TRP A 366 15.21 -11.24 4.22
C TRP A 366 14.87 -12.67 4.69
N ASN A 367 14.37 -12.82 5.92
CA ASN A 367 13.89 -14.10 6.46
C ASN A 367 12.42 -14.41 6.06
N LEU A 368 11.77 -13.55 5.27
CA LEU A 368 10.44 -13.83 4.73
C LEU A 368 10.58 -14.69 3.46
N THR A 369 10.45 -16.01 3.65
CA THR A 369 10.54 -17.05 2.61
C THR A 369 9.36 -18.02 2.74
N SER A 370 9.00 -18.69 1.64
CA SER A 370 7.88 -19.64 1.60
C SER A 370 8.09 -20.86 2.50
N GLU A 371 9.34 -21.19 2.80
CA GLU A 371 9.74 -22.19 3.80
C GLU A 371 10.46 -21.51 4.98
N PRO A 372 9.75 -20.98 5.98
CA PRO A 372 10.36 -20.29 7.13
C PRO A 372 11.14 -21.26 8.06
N ASP A 373 10.77 -22.54 8.05
CA ASP A 373 11.32 -23.61 8.91
C ASP A 373 12.52 -24.37 8.32
N ALA A 374 13.03 -23.98 7.15
CA ALA A 374 14.37 -24.43 6.77
C ALA A 374 15.30 -23.96 7.88
N LYS A 375 15.80 -24.89 8.72
CA LYS A 375 16.62 -24.67 9.93
C LYS A 375 17.90 -23.85 9.70
N ASP A 376 18.07 -23.31 8.50
CA ASP A 376 19.20 -22.56 7.99
C ASP A 376 18.82 -21.15 7.48
N SER A 377 17.55 -20.71 7.53
CA SER A 377 17.10 -19.36 7.09
C SER A 377 17.74 -18.23 7.91
N LEU A 378 18.03 -18.49 9.18
CA LEU A 378 18.79 -17.61 10.09
C LEU A 378 20.32 -17.77 10.00
N ARG A 379 20.83 -18.82 9.34
CA ARG A 379 22.22 -19.29 9.51
C ARG A 379 23.23 -18.79 8.48
N LEU A 380 22.83 -17.98 7.50
CA LEU A 380 23.81 -17.56 6.50
C LEU A 380 24.65 -16.42 7.07
N THR A 381 25.83 -16.78 7.56
CA THR A 381 26.92 -15.84 7.79
C THR A 381 27.25 -15.08 6.50
N ALA A 382 27.92 -13.93 6.58
CA ALA A 382 28.39 -13.19 5.40
C ALA A 382 29.21 -14.07 4.41
N GLU A 383 29.88 -15.11 4.91
CA GLU A 383 30.64 -16.08 4.12
C GLU A 383 29.74 -17.16 3.48
N GLY A 384 28.71 -17.63 4.19
CA GLY A 384 27.65 -18.49 3.63
C GLY A 384 26.84 -17.77 2.55
N LEU A 385 26.63 -16.46 2.70
CA LEU A 385 25.99 -15.59 1.71
C LEU A 385 26.84 -15.44 0.44
N ALA A 386 28.16 -15.24 0.58
CA ALA A 386 29.07 -15.14 -0.57
C ALA A 386 29.24 -16.49 -1.31
N LYS A 387 29.10 -17.61 -0.59
CA LYS A 387 29.16 -18.96 -1.16
C LYS A 387 27.86 -19.34 -1.89
N ASN A 388 26.70 -19.16 -1.26
CA ASN A 388 25.40 -19.41 -1.90
C ASN A 388 25.20 -18.53 -3.15
N TRP A 389 25.73 -17.30 -3.11
CA TRP A 389 25.79 -16.41 -4.27
C TRP A 389 26.59 -17.01 -5.43
N LYS A 390 27.79 -17.54 -5.18
CA LYS A 390 28.61 -18.22 -6.21
C LYS A 390 27.94 -19.49 -6.72
N ASP A 391 27.39 -20.31 -5.82
CA ASP A 391 26.74 -21.58 -6.18
C ASP A 391 25.48 -21.35 -7.03
N SER A 392 24.74 -20.26 -6.79
CA SER A 392 23.58 -19.87 -7.61
C SER A 392 23.94 -19.39 -9.03
N ASN A 393 25.14 -18.82 -9.21
CA ASN A 393 25.66 -18.45 -10.53
C ASN A 393 26.13 -19.68 -11.32
N ASP A 394 26.77 -20.64 -10.65
CA ASP A 394 27.23 -21.89 -11.27
C ASP A 394 26.08 -22.84 -11.64
N PHE A 395 24.99 -22.86 -10.86
CA PHE A 395 23.80 -23.65 -11.20
C PHE A 395 23.12 -23.14 -12.48
N ARG A 396 23.17 -21.83 -12.73
CA ARG A 396 22.59 -21.22 -13.94
C ARG A 396 23.49 -21.33 -15.16
N SER A 397 24.82 -21.36 -15.00
CA SER A 397 25.72 -21.68 -16.11
C SER A 397 25.55 -23.12 -16.56
N ASN A 398 25.38 -24.07 -15.64
CA ASN A 398 25.20 -25.49 -15.98
C ASN A 398 23.86 -25.83 -16.65
N LYS A 399 22.83 -24.99 -16.50
CA LYS A 399 21.55 -25.18 -17.20
C LYS A 399 21.62 -24.80 -18.69
N LYS A 400 22.63 -24.03 -19.12
CA LYS A 400 22.87 -23.72 -20.54
C LYS A 400 23.50 -24.88 -21.32
N ASP A 401 24.05 -25.88 -20.63
CA ASP A 401 24.71 -27.03 -21.26
C ASP A 401 23.77 -28.26 -21.37
N GLN A 402 22.47 -28.11 -21.09
CA GLN A 402 21.46 -29.18 -21.19
C GLN A 402 20.24 -28.79 -22.04
N VAL A 403 20.46 -28.17 -23.20
CA VAL A 403 19.47 -28.09 -24.28
C VAL A 403 20.09 -28.57 -25.58
#